data_AF-A0A7X3REB0-F1
#
_entry.id   AF-A0A7X3REB0-F1
#
_cell.length_a   1.000
_cell.length_b   1.000
_cell.length_c   1.000
_cell.angle_alpha   90.00
_cell.angle_beta   90.00
_cell.angle_gamma   90.00
#
_symmetry.space_group_name_H-M   'P 1'
#
loop_
_entity.id
_entity.type
_entity.pdbx_description
1 polymer ?
#
loop_
_entity_poly.entity_id
_entity_poly.type
_entity_poly.pdbx_seq_one_letter_code
_entity_poly.pdbx_strand_id
1 'polypeptide(L)'
;METITYTQVQQLVEKLPETKLPLAYHFLLELADKDVDPQSPQADFMRLSPEERHQLLSEQAEQMKAHYEQTADERTEWQAGDFIHERKA
;
A
#
# COMPACT_ATOMS: atom_id res chain seq x y z
N MET A 1 -13.29 5.24 10.39
CA MET A 1 -12.21 6.03 11.01
C MET A 1 -12.73 7.45 11.13
N GLU A 2 -12.68 8.04 12.32
CA GLU A 2 -13.04 9.45 12.50
C GLU A 2 -11.91 10.31 11.95
N THR A 3 -12.22 11.20 11.01
CA THR A 3 -11.24 12.10 10.41
C THR A 3 -11.03 13.28 11.35
N ILE A 4 -9.81 13.42 11.88
CA ILE A 4 -9.44 14.59 12.69
C ILE A 4 -9.33 15.79 11.75
N THR A 5 -10.09 16.85 12.03
CA THR A 5 -10.10 18.07 11.21
C THR A 5 -9.15 19.12 11.76
N TYR A 6 -8.66 19.99 10.88
CA TYR A 6 -7.81 21.14 11.25
C TYR A 6 -8.41 21.97 12.40
N THR A 7 -9.72 22.23 12.33
CA THR A 7 -10.44 23.02 13.35
C THR A 7 -10.39 22.35 14.72
N GLN A 8 -10.48 21.02 14.80
CA GLN A 8 -10.39 20.29 16.06
C GLN A 8 -8.97 20.38 16.66
N VAL A 9 -7.94 20.29 15.82
CA VAL A 9 -6.54 20.46 16.24
C VAL A 9 -6.30 21.89 16.75
N GLN A 10 -6.79 22.90 16.03
CA GLN A 10 -6.64 24.30 16.44
C GLN A 10 -7.30 24.57 17.80
N GLN A 11 -8.54 24.12 17.99
CA GLN A 11 -9.26 24.26 19.27
C GLN A 11 -8.56 23.56 20.43
N LEU A 12 -7.80 22.49 20.17
CA LEU A 12 -7.03 21.79 21.18
C LEU A 12 -5.78 22.59 21.55
N VAL A 13 -5.05 23.10 20.56
CA VAL A 13 -3.83 23.89 20.76
C VAL A 13 -4.11 25.18 21.53
N GLU A 14 -5.22 25.86 21.24
CA GLU A 14 -5.65 27.08 21.94
C GLU A 14 -5.94 26.86 23.44
N LYS A 15 -6.20 25.61 23.86
CA LYS A 15 -6.45 25.24 25.26
C LYS A 15 -5.19 24.86 26.02
N LEU A 16 -4.04 24.75 25.35
CA LEU A 16 -2.78 24.35 25.97
C LEU A 16 -2.06 25.56 26.59
N PRO A 17 -1.38 25.37 27.74
CA PRO A 17 -0.47 26.37 28.27
C PRO A 17 0.67 26.66 27.27
N GLU A 18 1.10 27.91 27.16
CA GLU A 18 2.17 28.33 26.24
C GLU A 18 3.44 27.49 26.37
N THR A 19 3.78 27.10 27.60
CA THR A 19 4.95 26.26 27.92
C THR A 19 4.91 24.86 27.29
N LYS A 20 3.72 24.41 26.86
CA LYS A 20 3.50 23.10 26.22
C LYS A 20 3.38 23.20 24.70
N LEU A 21 3.30 24.41 24.14
CA LEU A 21 3.19 24.61 22.68
C LEU A 21 4.37 24.02 21.89
N PRO A 22 5.64 24.15 22.33
CA PRO A 22 6.75 23.53 21.60
C PRO A 22 6.62 22.01 21.50
N LEU A 23 6.16 21.37 22.58
CA LEU A 23 5.95 19.92 22.62
C LEU A 23 4.77 19.48 21.74
N ALA A 24 3.67 20.23 21.78
CA ALA A 24 2.52 19.98 20.92
C ALA A 24 2.88 20.12 19.43
N TYR A 25 3.70 21.11 19.08
CA TYR A 25 4.21 21.29 17.73
C TYR A 25 5.06 20.10 17.25
N HIS A 26 5.95 19.57 18.10
CA HIS A 26 6.72 18.38 17.78
C HIS A 26 5.83 17.15 17.50
N PHE A 27 4.81 16.91 18.32
CA PHE A 27 3.90 15.79 18.07
C PHE A 27 3.07 15.96 16.80
N LEU A 28 2.63 17.18 16.48
CA LEU A 28 1.92 17.46 15.23
C LEU A 28 2.82 17.28 14.01
N LEU A 29 4.08 17.67 14.09
CA LEU A 29 5.08 17.42 13.05
C LEU A 29 5.30 15.92 12.84
N GLU A 30 5.50 15.14 13.90
CA GLU A 30 5.68 13.68 13.79
C GLU A 30 4.45 12.98 13.21
N LEU A 31 3.25 13.52 13.47
CA LEU A 31 2.01 13.01 12.87
C LEU A 31 1.94 13.34 11.37
N ALA A 32 2.33 14.56 11.00
CA ALA A 32 2.34 15.01 9.61
C ALA A 32 3.42 14.32 8.76
N ASP A 33 4.60 14.03 9.35
CA ASP A 33 5.69 13.32 8.66
C ASP A 33 5.34 11.85 8.38
N LYS A 34 4.45 11.25 9.17
CA LYS A 34 3.97 9.88 8.92
C LYS A 34 3.01 9.78 7.73
N ASP A 35 2.43 10.91 7.30
CA ASP A 35 1.54 11.01 6.14
C ASP A 35 2.24 11.62 4.91
N VAL A 36 3.56 11.81 4.94
CA VAL A 36 4.34 12.01 3.71
C VAL A 36 4.38 10.65 3.01
N ASP A 37 3.43 10.48 2.10
CA ASP A 37 3.27 9.39 1.15
C ASP A 37 4.62 8.72 0.88
N PRO A 38 4.85 7.46 1.35
CA PRO A 38 6.06 6.74 1.00
C PRO A 38 6.00 6.59 -0.51
N GLN A 39 6.79 7.42 -1.20
CA GLN A 39 7.01 7.46 -2.65
C GLN A 39 6.39 6.25 -3.33
N SER A 40 5.20 6.43 -3.94
CA SER A 40 4.44 5.26 -4.38
C SER A 40 5.32 4.39 -5.29
N PRO A 41 5.28 3.06 -5.18
CA PRO A 41 6.10 2.20 -6.02
C PRO A 41 5.95 2.50 -7.52
N GLN A 42 4.77 3.00 -7.92
CA GLN A 42 4.50 3.49 -9.26
C GLN A 42 5.25 4.81 -9.57
N ALA A 43 5.30 5.75 -8.63
CA ALA A 43 6.08 6.99 -8.79
C ALA A 43 7.58 6.70 -8.92
N ASP A 44 8.10 5.73 -8.19
CA ASP A 44 9.50 5.30 -8.26
C ASP A 44 9.81 4.64 -9.59
N PHE A 45 8.94 3.75 -10.04
CA PHE A 45 9.03 3.13 -11.35
C PHE A 45 9.04 4.17 -12.48
N MET A 46 8.22 5.21 -12.38
CA MET A 46 8.13 6.26 -13.42
C MET A 46 9.34 7.19 -13.45
N ARG A 47 10.18 7.20 -12.40
CA ARG A 47 11.44 7.97 -12.38
C ARG A 47 12.59 7.25 -13.07
N LEU A 48 12.46 5.94 -13.31
CA LEU A 48 13.45 5.15 -14.04
C LEU A 48 13.51 5.54 -15.52
N SER A 49 14.69 5.40 -16.12
CA SER A 49 14.85 5.52 -17.56
C SER A 49 13.99 4.49 -18.32
N PRO A 50 13.67 4.72 -19.60
CA PRO A 50 12.92 3.75 -20.40
C PRO A 50 13.58 2.36 -20.44
N GLU A 51 14.90 2.28 -20.46
CA GLU A 51 15.66 1.04 -20.51
C GLU A 51 15.56 0.26 -19.19
N GLU A 52 15.72 0.94 -18.06
CA GLU A 52 15.56 0.34 -16.72
C GLU A 52 14.14 -0.18 -16.51
N ARG A 53 13.12 0.56 -16.94
CA ARG A 53 11.73 0.11 -16.91
C ARG A 53 11.51 -1.13 -17.75
N HIS A 54 12.08 -1.16 -18.96
CA HIS A 54 11.96 -2.31 -19.85
C HIS A 54 12.61 -3.56 -19.27
N GLN A 55 13.78 -3.42 -18.66
CA GLN A 55 14.46 -4.53 -18.00
C GLN A 55 13.64 -5.09 -16.82
N LEU A 56 13.16 -4.23 -15.94
CA LEU A 56 12.31 -4.61 -14.80
C LEU A 56 11.04 -5.34 -15.23
N LEU A 57 10.35 -4.82 -16.25
CA LEU A 57 9.14 -5.46 -16.78
C LEU A 57 9.44 -6.80 -17.45
N SER A 58 10.59 -6.93 -18.12
CA SER A 58 11.01 -8.19 -18.74
C SER A 58 11.29 -9.27 -17.69
N GLU A 59 11.99 -8.92 -16.61
CA GLU A 59 12.25 -9.82 -15.49
C GLU A 59 10.95 -10.25 -14.80
N GLN A 60 10.02 -9.31 -14.58
CA GLN A 60 8.71 -9.61 -14.01
C GLN A 60 7.88 -10.52 -14.92
N ALA A 61 7.93 -10.33 -16.24
CA ALA A 61 7.22 -11.16 -17.20
C ALA A 61 7.71 -12.61 -17.18
N GLU A 62 9.02 -12.83 -17.11
CA GLU A 62 9.60 -14.17 -17.00
C GLU A 62 9.22 -14.86 -15.69
N GLN A 63 9.23 -14.13 -14.57
CA GLN A 63 8.78 -14.66 -13.27
C GLN A 63 7.29 -15.04 -13.31
N MET A 64 6.45 -14.19 -13.91
CA MET A 64 5.03 -14.46 -14.08
C MET A 64 4.77 -15.69 -14.96
N LYS A 65 5.53 -15.84 -16.05
CA LYS A 65 5.46 -17.03 -16.91
C LYS A 65 5.82 -18.30 -16.14
N ALA A 66 6.93 -18.29 -15.42
CA ALA A 66 7.35 -19.42 -14.59
C ALA A 66 6.29 -19.78 -13.53
N HIS A 67 5.72 -18.77 -12.86
CA HIS A 67 4.62 -18.97 -11.91
C HIS A 67 3.39 -19.59 -12.57
N TYR A 68 3.04 -19.13 -13.78
CA TYR A 68 1.93 -19.72 -14.54
C TYR A 68 2.20 -21.15 -15.01
N GLU A 69 3.45 -21.51 -15.32
CA GLU A 69 3.79 -22.89 -15.64
C GLU A 69 3.69 -23.78 -14.40
N GLN A 70 4.12 -23.28 -13.23
CA GLN A 70 4.05 -24.03 -11.96
C GLN A 70 2.62 -24.23 -11.43
N THR A 71 1.75 -23.25 -11.63
CA THR A 71 0.35 -23.28 -11.15
C THR A 71 -0.64 -23.80 -12.21
N ALA A 72 -0.16 -24.52 -13.22
CA ALA A 72 -1.00 -25.01 -14.31
C ALA A 72 -2.10 -25.97 -13.84
N ASP A 73 -1.75 -26.90 -12.95
CA ASP A 73 -2.68 -27.90 -12.42
C ASP A 73 -3.74 -27.26 -11.51
N GLU A 74 -3.32 -26.42 -10.56
CA GLU A 74 -4.23 -25.64 -9.72
C GLU A 74 -5.17 -24.79 -10.59
N ARG A 75 -4.64 -24.09 -11.61
CA ARG A 75 -5.50 -23.29 -12.48
C ARG A 75 -6.53 -24.13 -13.23
N THR A 76 -6.16 -25.35 -13.60
CA THR A 76 -7.07 -26.30 -14.24
C THR A 76 -8.18 -26.72 -13.26
N GLU A 77 -7.85 -26.96 -11.99
CA GLU A 77 -8.84 -27.25 -10.94
C GLU A 77 -9.78 -26.07 -10.68
N TRP A 78 -9.25 -24.85 -10.58
CA TRP A 78 -10.05 -23.63 -10.39
C TRP A 78 -10.92 -23.29 -11.62
N GLN A 79 -10.46 -23.59 -12.85
CA GLN A 79 -11.20 -23.39 -14.10
C GLN A 79 -12.20 -24.51 -14.40
N ALA A 80 -11.96 -25.73 -13.93
CA ALA A 80 -12.85 -26.87 -14.14
C ALA A 80 -14.21 -26.69 -13.43
N GLY A 81 -14.30 -25.80 -12.44
CA GLY A 81 -15.55 -25.46 -11.75
C GLY A 81 -16.16 -26.62 -10.96
N ASP A 82 -15.48 -27.76 -10.89
CA ASP A 82 -15.95 -28.96 -10.23
C ASP A 82 -15.55 -28.92 -8.74
N PHE A 83 -16.13 -27.96 -8.01
CA PHE A 83 -16.28 -28.12 -6.58
C PHE A 83 -17.29 -29.26 -6.39
N ILE A 84 -16.81 -30.51 -6.45
CA ILE A 84 -17.62 -31.68 -6.13
C ILE A 84 -18.04 -31.51 -4.67
N HIS A 85 -19.22 -30.94 -4.47
CA HIS A 85 -19.92 -31.04 -3.20
C HIS A 85 -20.13 -32.53 -2.96
N GLU A 86 -19.37 -33.06 -2.00
CA GLU A 86 -19.61 -34.34 -1.36
C GLU A 86 -21.07 -34.38 -0.89
N ARG A 87 -21.97 -34.83 -1.75
CA ARG A 87 -23.31 -35.20 -1.35
C ARG A 87 -23.21 -36.62 -0.80
N LYS A 88 -22.83 -36.72 0.49
CA LYS A 88 -23.05 -37.94 1.28
C LYS A 88 -24.55 -38.26 1.24
N ALA A 89 -24.87 -39.43 0.70
CA ALA A 89 -26.12 -40.15 0.91
C ALA A 89 -25.80 -41.42 1.70
#